data_AF-A0A977PUK1-F1
#
_entry.id   AF-A0A977PUK1-F1
#
_cell.length_a   1.000
_cell.length_b   1.000
_cell.length_c   1.000
_cell.angle_alpha   90.00
_cell.angle_beta   90.00
_cell.angle_gamma   90.00
#
_symmetry.space_group_name_H-M   'P 1'
#
loop_
_entity.id
_entity.type
_entity.pdbx_description
1 polymer ?
#
loop_
_entity_poly.entity_id
_entity_poly.type
_entity_poly.pdbx_seq_one_letter_code
_entity_poly.pdbx_strand_id
1 'polypeptide(L)'
;MEQEINKLKQQWKVMPGTVGVRTAKRKSRIPDLVILSEEQCQELRTMSTAVLENPPLLAIEIVSPNNSDDDYRYKRSEYAVREIPEYWIIDPEIEKVSVLLLVSGFYEVTEFTDEQEIKSLLFPKLKLTVQQLFNV
;
A
#
# COMPACT_ATOMS: atom_id res chain seq x y z
N MET A 1 4.32 4.41 10.44
CA MET A 1 3.72 5.30 9.40
C MET A 1 3.01 6.51 10.01
N GLU A 2 2.16 6.39 11.03
CA GLU A 2 1.49 7.54 11.66
C GLU A 2 2.44 8.64 12.14
N GLN A 3 3.60 8.26 12.70
CA GLN A 3 4.65 9.21 13.08
C GLN A 3 5.15 10.05 11.88
N GLU A 4 5.28 9.44 10.70
CA GLU A 4 5.71 10.15 9.49
C GLU A 4 4.60 11.06 8.96
N ILE A 5 3.34 10.62 9.00
CA ILE A 5 2.17 11.46 8.67
C ILE A 5 2.17 12.73 9.55
N ASN A 6 2.39 12.57 10.85
CA ASN A 6 2.47 13.70 11.80
C ASN A 6 3.65 14.63 11.49
N LYS A 7 4.84 14.09 11.16
CA LYS A 7 6.00 14.89 10.75
C LYS A 7 5.74 15.69 9.48
N LEU A 8 4.99 15.13 8.54
CA LEU A 8 4.56 15.80 7.32
C LEU A 8 3.41 16.80 7.53
N LYS A 9 2.84 16.85 8.75
CA LYS A 9 1.66 17.66 9.11
C LYS A 9 0.46 17.40 8.20
N GLN A 10 0.32 16.15 7.76
CA GLN A 10 -0.80 15.72 6.94
C GLN A 10 -1.93 15.20 7.80
N GLN A 11 -3.16 15.29 7.30
CA GLN A 11 -4.35 14.74 7.97
C GLN A 11 -4.71 13.34 7.49
N TRP A 12 -3.76 12.66 6.82
CA TRP A 12 -3.95 11.32 6.28
C TRP A 12 -4.23 10.29 7.38
N LYS A 13 -4.93 9.22 7.01
CA LYS A 13 -5.30 8.14 7.93
C LYS A 13 -4.75 6.81 7.46
N VAL A 14 -4.24 6.04 8.40
CA VAL A 14 -3.85 4.64 8.21
C VAL A 14 -5.07 3.78 8.51
N MET A 15 -5.48 2.95 7.56
CA MET A 15 -6.64 2.06 7.69
C MET A 15 -6.20 0.61 7.47
N PRO A 16 -6.23 -0.26 8.49
CA PRO A 16 -5.88 -1.66 8.35
C PRO A 16 -7.08 -2.50 7.87
N GLY A 17 -6.89 -3.38 6.90
CA GLY A 17 -7.70 -4.58 6.59
C GLY A 17 -9.23 -4.43 6.52
N THR A 18 -9.76 -3.22 6.34
CA THR A 18 -11.20 -2.92 6.50
C THR A 18 -11.77 -2.10 5.35
N VAL A 19 -10.90 -1.51 4.53
CA VAL A 19 -11.29 -0.65 3.40
C VAL A 19 -10.99 -1.39 2.11
N GLY A 20 -12.03 -1.62 1.32
CA GLY A 20 -11.88 -2.17 -0.02
C GLY A 20 -11.41 -1.10 -1.01
N VAL A 21 -10.70 -1.52 -2.05
CA VAL A 21 -10.38 -0.74 -3.24
C VAL A 21 -11.10 -1.38 -4.41
N ARG A 22 -11.96 -0.61 -5.10
CA ARG A 22 -12.61 -1.06 -6.34
C ARG A 22 -11.53 -1.32 -7.40
N THR A 23 -11.44 -2.53 -7.94
CA THR A 23 -10.47 -2.87 -9.02
C THR A 23 -11.14 -3.19 -10.35
N ALA A 24 -12.46 -3.47 -10.35
CA ALA A 24 -13.29 -3.54 -11.55
C ALA A 24 -14.77 -3.35 -11.19
N LYS A 25 -15.67 -3.20 -12.17
CA LYS A 25 -17.12 -2.93 -11.98
C LYS A 25 -17.82 -3.75 -10.89
N ARG A 26 -17.39 -4.99 -10.67
CA ARG A 26 -17.91 -5.89 -9.61
C ARG A 26 -16.81 -6.60 -8.83
N LYS A 27 -15.60 -6.04 -8.82
CA LYS A 27 -14.44 -6.61 -8.12
C LYS A 27 -13.81 -5.55 -7.23
N SER A 28 -13.46 -5.93 -6.02
CA SER A 28 -12.68 -5.12 -5.10
C SER A 28 -11.67 -6.01 -4.40
N ARG A 29 -10.55 -5.41 -3.98
CA ARG A 29 -9.56 -6.03 -3.10
C ARG A 29 -9.60 -5.32 -1.76
N ILE A 30 -9.27 -6.00 -0.68
CA ILE A 30 -9.09 -5.38 0.64
C ILE A 30 -7.60 -5.51 0.95
N PRO A 31 -6.80 -4.45 0.75
CA PRO A 31 -5.39 -4.48 1.13
C PRO A 31 -5.25 -4.61 2.65
N ASP A 32 -4.15 -5.18 3.11
CA ASP A 32 -3.86 -5.29 4.54
C ASP A 32 -3.73 -3.92 5.21
N LEU A 33 -3.23 -2.93 4.48
CA LEU A 33 -3.20 -1.54 4.94
C LEU A 33 -3.33 -0.57 3.78
N VAL A 34 -4.09 0.51 3.99
CA VAL A 34 -4.13 1.66 3.08
C VAL A 34 -3.88 2.96 3.82
N ILE A 35 -3.31 3.95 3.11
CA ILE A 35 -3.23 5.34 3.57
C ILE A 35 -4.16 6.19 2.72
N LEU A 36 -5.06 6.89 3.40
CA LEU A 36 -6.11 7.69 2.78
C LEU A 36 -5.93 9.16 3.09
N SER A 37 -6.31 10.01 2.13
CA SER A 37 -6.50 11.44 2.37
C SER A 37 -7.69 11.68 3.32
N GLU A 38 -7.77 12.89 3.85
CA GLU A 38 -8.92 13.29 4.68
C GLU A 38 -10.23 13.24 3.87
N GLU A 39 -10.20 13.70 2.62
CA GLU A 39 -11.33 13.67 1.69
C GLU A 39 -11.84 12.24 1.46
N GLN A 40 -10.93 11.28 1.22
CA GLN A 40 -11.29 9.87 1.05
C GLN A 40 -11.96 9.30 2.31
N CYS A 41 -11.47 9.70 3.49
CA CYS A 41 -12.08 9.29 4.74
C CYS A 41 -13.48 9.91 4.96
N GLN A 42 -13.71 11.14 4.50
CA GLN A 42 -15.03 11.77 4.53
C GLN A 42 -15.98 11.08 3.56
N GLU A 43 -15.51 10.76 2.35
CA GLU A 43 -16.27 10.01 1.33
C GLU A 43 -16.73 8.66 1.88
N LEU A 44 -15.82 7.86 2.44
CA LEU A 44 -16.15 6.54 3.02
C LEU A 44 -17.21 6.60 4.12
N ARG A 45 -17.26 7.69 4.92
CA ARG A 45 -18.28 7.86 5.97
C ARG A 45 -19.69 8.04 5.42
N THR A 46 -19.83 8.45 4.17
CA THR A 46 -21.13 8.63 3.51
C THR A 46 -21.63 7.37 2.80
N MET A 47 -20.75 6.38 2.63
CA MET A 47 -21.04 5.16 1.89
C MET A 47 -21.57 4.04 2.80
N SER A 48 -22.48 3.22 2.27
CA SER A 48 -22.98 2.02 2.95
C SER A 48 -21.96 0.88 3.02
N THR A 49 -20.97 0.89 2.13
CA THR A 49 -19.84 -0.04 2.11
C THR A 49 -18.54 0.74 2.05
N ALA A 50 -17.57 0.38 2.89
CA ALA A 50 -16.26 1.03 2.91
C ALA A 50 -15.38 0.57 1.73
N VAL A 51 -15.78 0.91 0.49
CA VAL A 51 -15.03 0.60 -0.73
C VAL A 51 -14.71 1.88 -1.47
N LEU A 52 -13.42 2.13 -1.70
CA LEU A 52 -12.91 3.30 -2.39
C LEU A 52 -13.12 3.18 -3.91
N GLU A 53 -13.75 4.21 -4.46
CA GLU A 53 -13.94 4.44 -5.89
C GLU A 53 -12.87 5.37 -6.49
N ASN A 54 -11.99 5.96 -5.65
CA ASN A 54 -10.73 6.63 -6.01
C ASN A 54 -9.50 5.88 -5.47
N PRO A 55 -8.29 5.98 -6.07
CA PRO A 55 -7.11 5.26 -5.59
C PRO A 55 -6.64 5.79 -4.22
N PRO A 56 -6.28 4.93 -3.25
CA PRO A 56 -5.63 5.37 -2.01
C PRO A 56 -4.25 5.99 -2.31
N LEU A 57 -3.69 6.73 -1.35
CA LEU A 57 -2.34 7.30 -1.46
C LEU A 57 -1.25 6.22 -1.43
N LEU A 58 -1.49 5.16 -0.66
CA LEU A 58 -0.63 3.99 -0.54
C LEU A 58 -1.50 2.77 -0.25
N ALA A 59 -1.21 1.64 -0.90
CA ALA A 59 -1.70 0.32 -0.52
C ALA A 59 -0.53 -0.57 -0.11
N ILE A 60 -0.73 -1.42 0.89
CA ILE A 60 0.25 -2.39 1.36
C ILE A 60 -0.43 -3.76 1.45
N GLU A 61 0.25 -4.76 0.92
CA GLU A 61 -0.12 -6.17 1.01
C GLU A 61 1.02 -6.93 1.70
N ILE A 62 0.65 -7.87 2.58
CA ILE A 62 1.55 -8.81 3.22
C ILE A 62 1.35 -10.15 2.52
N VAL A 63 2.42 -10.68 1.94
CA VAL A 63 2.36 -11.96 1.21
C VAL A 63 1.87 -13.04 2.14
N SER A 64 0.86 -13.77 1.68
CA SER A 64 0.31 -14.89 2.42
C SER A 64 1.04 -16.19 2.00
N PRO A 65 1.43 -17.06 2.96
CA PRO A 65 2.33 -18.19 2.73
C PRO A 65 1.82 -19.23 1.70
N ASN A 66 0.52 -19.21 1.37
CA ASN A 66 -0.10 -20.17 0.45
C ASN A 66 -0.51 -19.58 -0.91
N ASN A 67 -0.20 -18.31 -1.23
CA ASN A 67 -0.69 -17.65 -2.45
C ASN A 67 0.24 -16.55 -3.04
N SER A 68 1.55 -16.81 -3.07
CA SER A 68 2.54 -15.82 -3.54
C SER A 68 2.33 -15.34 -4.99
N ASP A 69 1.88 -16.22 -5.89
CA ASP A 69 1.69 -15.86 -7.32
C ASP A 69 0.57 -14.83 -7.56
N ASP A 70 -0.50 -14.82 -6.75
CA ASP A 70 -1.57 -13.80 -6.85
C ASP A 70 -1.07 -12.42 -6.42
N ASP A 71 -0.21 -12.40 -5.39
CA ASP A 71 0.36 -11.18 -4.80
C ASP A 71 1.32 -10.48 -5.76
N TYR A 72 2.22 -11.24 -6.41
CA TYR A 72 3.23 -10.65 -7.30
C TYR A 72 2.72 -10.27 -8.69
N ARG A 73 1.66 -10.90 -9.21
CA ARG A 73 1.24 -10.71 -10.61
C ARG A 73 -0.14 -10.08 -10.79
N TYR A 74 -1.18 -10.65 -10.20
CA TYR A 74 -2.56 -10.20 -10.46
C TYR A 74 -2.90 -8.91 -9.71
N LYS A 75 -2.55 -8.83 -8.41
CA LYS A 75 -2.81 -7.61 -7.61
C LYS A 75 -2.09 -6.38 -8.18
N ARG A 76 -0.82 -6.52 -8.56
CA ARG A 76 -0.02 -5.46 -9.18
C ARG A 76 -0.70 -4.85 -10.43
N SER A 77 -1.23 -5.69 -11.31
CA SER A 77 -1.89 -5.22 -12.53
C SER A 77 -3.22 -4.52 -12.23
N GLU A 78 -4.01 -5.07 -11.29
CA GLU A 78 -5.26 -4.46 -10.84
C GLU A 78 -5.06 -3.08 -10.20
N TYR A 79 -4.02 -2.93 -9.37
CA TYR A 79 -3.69 -1.64 -8.75
C TYR A 79 -3.09 -0.63 -9.71
N ALA A 80 -2.35 -1.08 -10.72
CA ALA A 80 -1.82 -0.19 -11.76
C ALA A 80 -2.96 0.40 -12.61
N VAL A 81 -3.91 -0.44 -13.04
CA VAL A 81 -5.14 0.01 -13.72
C VAL A 81 -5.94 0.97 -12.84
N ARG A 82 -5.84 0.81 -11.52
CA ARG A 82 -6.52 1.67 -10.56
C ARG A 82 -5.77 2.96 -10.24
N GLU A 83 -4.57 3.13 -10.78
CA GLU A 83 -3.73 4.30 -10.61
C GLU A 83 -3.31 4.57 -9.16
N ILE A 84 -3.09 3.52 -8.36
CA ILE A 84 -2.52 3.68 -7.02
C ILE A 84 -1.05 4.11 -7.16
N PRO A 85 -0.65 5.30 -6.69
CA PRO A 85 0.67 5.86 -7.02
C PRO A 85 1.83 5.08 -6.38
N GLU A 86 1.62 4.54 -5.19
CA GLU A 86 2.60 3.73 -4.45
C GLU A 86 1.93 2.48 -3.89
N TYR A 87 2.56 1.33 -4.09
CA TYR A 87 2.07 0.02 -3.65
C TYR A 87 3.21 -0.78 -3.06
N TRP A 88 3.04 -1.35 -1.86
CA TRP A 88 4.06 -2.14 -1.19
C TRP A 88 3.63 -3.60 -1.09
N ILE A 89 4.60 -4.49 -1.31
CA ILE A 89 4.49 -5.93 -1.05
C ILE A 89 5.52 -6.27 0.03
N ILE A 90 5.05 -6.72 1.18
CA ILE A 90 5.88 -7.18 2.30
C ILE A 90 5.84 -8.71 2.28
N ASP A 91 6.99 -9.36 2.14
CA ASP A 91 7.11 -10.81 2.11
C ASP A 91 7.83 -11.29 3.38
N PRO A 92 7.10 -11.81 4.39
CA PRO A 92 7.71 -12.24 5.64
C PRO A 92 8.52 -13.53 5.51
N GLU A 93 8.27 -14.38 4.51
CA GLU A 93 8.98 -15.67 4.39
C GLU A 93 10.45 -15.47 3.98
N ILE A 94 10.70 -14.45 3.15
CA ILE A 94 12.04 -14.12 2.66
C ILE A 94 12.52 -12.75 3.17
N GLU A 95 11.84 -12.17 4.16
CA GLU A 95 12.13 -10.86 4.77
C GLU A 95 12.45 -9.77 3.73
N LYS A 96 11.54 -9.59 2.76
CA LYS A 96 11.71 -8.65 1.64
C LYS A 96 10.59 -7.62 1.62
N VAL A 97 10.93 -6.37 1.28
CA VAL A 97 9.95 -5.33 0.96
C VAL A 97 10.12 -4.89 -0.47
N SER A 98 9.06 -4.95 -1.27
CA SER A 98 9.02 -4.42 -2.64
C SER A 98 8.19 -3.13 -2.64
N VAL A 99 8.79 -2.02 -3.04
CA VAL A 99 8.08 -0.75 -3.26
C VAL A 99 7.85 -0.58 -4.76
N LEU A 100 6.59 -0.42 -5.14
CA LEU A 100 6.14 -0.28 -6.51
C LEU A 100 5.62 1.14 -6.72
N LEU A 101 6.26 1.91 -7.61
CA LEU A 101 5.87 3.26 -7.98
C LEU A 101 5.24 3.27 -9.36
N LEU A 102 4.07 3.90 -9.49
CA LEU A 102 3.35 3.94 -10.77
C LEU A 102 3.98 4.97 -11.69
N VAL A 103 4.52 4.52 -12.83
CA VAL A 103 5.16 5.33 -13.85
C VAL A 103 4.58 4.97 -15.22
N SER A 104 3.94 5.94 -15.88
CA SER A 104 3.35 5.75 -17.22
C SER A 104 2.40 4.54 -17.34
N GLY A 105 1.59 4.29 -16.31
CA GLY A 105 0.60 3.20 -16.27
C GLY A 105 1.15 1.83 -15.87
N PHE A 106 2.45 1.72 -15.58
CA PHE A 106 3.08 0.50 -15.10
C PHE A 106 3.82 0.75 -13.80
N TYR A 107 3.90 -0.24 -12.93
CA TYR A 107 4.73 -0.13 -11.74
C TYR A 107 6.20 -0.38 -12.06
N GLU A 108 7.07 0.51 -11.60
CA GLU A 108 8.50 0.24 -11.41
C GLU A 108 8.71 -0.31 -9.99
N VAL A 109 9.51 -1.38 -9.85
CA VAL A 109 9.73 -2.05 -8.56
C VAL A 109 11.14 -1.80 -8.06
N THR A 110 11.26 -1.47 -6.77
CA THR A 110 12.53 -1.50 -6.04
C THR A 110 12.36 -2.45 -4.86
N GLU A 111 13.25 -3.43 -4.74
CA GLU A 111 13.24 -4.41 -3.66
C GLU A 111 14.30 -4.05 -2.62
N PHE A 112 13.96 -4.27 -1.35
CA PHE A 112 14.81 -4.01 -0.20
C PHE A 112 14.86 -5.26 0.69
N THR A 113 16.03 -5.57 1.24
CA THR A 113 16.28 -6.65 2.22
C THR A 113 17.21 -6.18 3.34
N ASP A 114 17.32 -6.96 4.42
CA ASP A 114 18.32 -6.76 5.48
C ASP A 114 18.34 -5.33 6.05
N GLU A 115 19.52 -4.72 6.15
CA GLU A 115 19.74 -3.36 6.66
C GLU A 115 19.39 -2.25 5.66
N GLN A 116 18.86 -2.57 4.47
CA GLN A 116 18.52 -1.55 3.48
C GLN A 116 17.34 -0.68 3.95
N GLU A 117 17.52 0.65 3.87
CA GLU A 117 16.45 1.60 4.16
C GLU A 117 15.39 1.59 3.04
N ILE A 118 14.13 1.35 3.41
CA ILE A 118 13.00 1.37 2.49
C ILE A 118 12.78 2.80 1.97
N LYS A 119 12.74 2.97 0.65
CA LYS A 119 12.53 4.28 0.01
C LYS A 119 11.08 4.41 -0.45
N SER A 120 10.38 5.37 0.16
CA SER A 120 8.98 5.71 -0.13
C SER A 120 8.89 7.03 -0.86
N LEU A 121 7.99 7.13 -1.85
CA LEU A 121 7.65 8.43 -2.46
C LEU A 121 6.74 9.23 -1.53
N LEU A 122 5.78 8.57 -0.88
CA LEU A 122 4.85 9.17 0.07
C LEU A 122 5.55 9.63 1.36
N PHE A 123 6.60 8.91 1.78
CA PHE A 123 7.42 9.25 2.95
C PHE A 123 8.91 9.39 2.61
N PRO A 124 9.35 10.48 1.93
CA PRO A 124 10.73 10.64 1.45
C PRO A 124 11.82 10.65 2.54
N LYS A 125 11.42 10.89 3.80
CA LYS A 125 12.32 10.96 4.96
C LYS A 125 12.22 9.74 5.88
N LEU A 126 11.51 8.70 5.45
CA LEU A 126 11.38 7.45 6.20
C LEU A 126 12.78 6.85 6.44
N LYS A 127 13.09 6.60 7.71
CA LYS A 127 14.30 5.89 8.14
C LYS A 127 13.89 4.59 8.81
N LEU A 128 13.50 3.63 7.99
CA LEU A 128 13.10 2.29 8.41
C LEU A 128 13.83 1.28 7.52
N THR A 129 14.61 0.39 8.13
CA THR A 129 15.22 -0.73 7.41
C THR A 129 14.29 -1.93 7.39
N VAL A 130 14.53 -2.86 6.46
CA VAL A 130 13.73 -4.09 6.37
C VAL A 130 13.90 -4.95 7.62
N GLN A 131 15.12 -5.09 8.13
CA GLN A 131 15.40 -5.77 9.38
C GLN A 131 14.65 -5.14 10.57
N GLN A 132 14.58 -3.80 10.64
CA GLN A 132 13.80 -3.12 11.68
C GLN A 132 12.29 -3.39 11.57
N LEU A 133 11.78 -3.56 10.34
CA LEU A 133 10.36 -3.86 10.10
C LEU A 133 9.98 -5.25 10.62
N PHE A 134 10.85 -6.24 10.49
CA PHE A 134 10.58 -7.62 10.91
C PHE A 134 10.96 -7.94 12.37
N ASN A 135 11.79 -7.11 13.01
CA ASN A 135 12.22 -7.27 14.40
C ASN A 135 11.34 -6.53 15.43
N VAL A 136 10.08 -6.25 15.10
CA VAL A 136 9.12 -5.52 15.96
C VAL A 136 8.45 -6.46 16.95
#